data_AF-A0A4R5F7U6-F1
#
_entry.id   AF-A0A4R5F7U6-F1
#
_cell.length_a   1.000
_cell.length_b   1.000
_cell.length_c   1.000
_cell.angle_alpha   90.00
_cell.angle_beta   90.00
_cell.angle_gamma   90.00
#
_symmetry.space_group_name_H-M   'P 1'
#
loop_
_entity.id
_entity.type
_entity.pdbx_description
1 polymer ?
#
loop_
_entity_poly.entity_id
_entity_poly.type
_entity_poly.pdbx_seq_one_letter_code
_entity_poly.pdbx_strand_id
1 'polypeptide(L)'
;MSYKKNYLLFLLVFIYFLIAITADYINILPDFVNIQRFEPKEYFGLILSSISSIFGVLMAVIILTIEFSKERLNKNKYIDSLDNQLIINSIYFSISLIALSFFAYVNISKFDNSKSITIGYYIGLMFLIYIYSIFPVIKKIVGKSSQIKENIELANSITLESFKAVSKYRYNYDKQITEIDDSLKLLKKEIDKYILNNDFTSYEKINRDILKNALKIIEDGDDREICDIIFDALTWLWRENSKTAIRANDSQYFDLMWNSIKEIYIYFSEKSSNLLHLQELHLFLSLDLKKLYLKLGNTISLTTALDCIEISFNSNVYRNCPNQEDLKDLIRLYEKGEFKETAFYDSMQWDSINDIIGYLNIVGEIAIELSDKDLFEECNRRTISICSNINFHIQKLGNYQKGYLTWSLLLSSFNDSNNALKKGLYETTLDCFDIPNYFIGRLIENKDTNERDIRIIIITLGNYLINAFREKKLYTNYEYSSTLKDFCLIGIHSIKNYHKNSLDKKTVDYIFMFLKYLKNYIEDEKLNEFSNEYNDVKRAVSHFINVATSLNDFKEDKKPLKKWIELHNDFKEVSTEKEFGFIKWKI
;
A
#
# COMPACT_ATOMS: atom_id res chain seq x y z
N MET A 1 -13.37 16.31 21.08
CA MET A 1 -14.34 16.34 22.20
C MET A 1 -13.58 16.21 23.53
N SER A 2 -13.01 17.31 24.07
CA SER A 2 -11.95 17.26 25.11
C SER A 2 -12.16 18.26 26.27
N TYR A 3 -13.30 18.19 26.95
CA TYR A 3 -13.56 19.03 28.13
C TYR A 3 -14.04 18.27 29.37
N LYS A 4 -14.15 16.93 29.32
CA LYS A 4 -14.70 16.13 30.44
C LYS A 4 -13.68 15.57 31.44
N LYS A 5 -12.36 15.71 31.23
CA LYS A 5 -11.38 14.79 31.87
C LYS A 5 -10.47 15.32 32.99
N ASN A 6 -10.48 16.62 33.31
CA ASN A 6 -9.72 17.18 34.46
C ASN A 6 -10.61 17.69 35.62
N TYR A 7 -11.92 17.37 35.59
CA TYR A 7 -12.90 17.89 36.53
C TYR A 7 -12.60 17.52 37.99
N LEU A 8 -12.06 16.32 38.25
CA LEU A 8 -11.81 15.85 39.61
C LEU A 8 -10.62 16.57 40.26
N LEU A 9 -9.56 16.82 39.48
CA LEU A 9 -8.39 17.57 39.97
C LEU A 9 -8.71 19.06 40.16
N PHE A 10 -9.49 19.63 39.22
CA PHE A 10 -10.03 20.98 39.35
C PHE A 10 -10.97 21.12 40.55
N LEU A 11 -11.84 20.14 40.79
CA LEU A 11 -12.75 20.10 41.92
C LEU A 11 -11.99 20.01 43.26
N LEU A 12 -10.91 19.24 43.33
CA LEU A 12 -10.07 19.16 44.54
C LEU A 12 -9.36 20.49 44.82
N VAL A 13 -8.72 21.11 43.81
CA VAL A 13 -8.12 22.44 43.96
C VAL A 13 -9.18 23.50 44.33
N PHE A 14 -10.37 23.43 43.73
CA PHE A 14 -11.48 24.33 44.03
C PHE A 14 -12.02 24.16 45.47
N ILE A 15 -12.10 22.92 45.98
CA ILE A 15 -12.46 22.63 47.37
C ILE A 15 -11.43 23.25 48.34
N TYR A 16 -10.13 23.17 48.02
CA TYR A 16 -9.10 23.84 48.82
C TYR A 16 -9.32 25.36 48.88
N PHE A 17 -9.57 26.01 47.73
CA PHE A 17 -9.83 27.45 47.70
C PHE A 17 -11.13 27.83 48.41
N LEU A 18 -12.18 27.01 48.33
CA LEU A 18 -13.40 27.21 49.12
C LEU A 18 -13.09 27.18 50.62
N ILE A 19 -12.36 26.18 51.11
CA ILE A 19 -11.95 26.08 52.53
C ILE A 19 -11.07 27.26 52.92
N ALA A 20 -10.17 27.71 52.04
CA ALA A 20 -9.28 28.84 52.28
C ALA A 20 -10.00 30.20 52.31
N ILE A 21 -11.15 30.35 51.65
CA ILE A 21 -11.92 31.60 51.58
C ILE A 21 -13.06 31.64 52.61
N THR A 22 -13.53 30.49 53.11
CA THR A 22 -14.55 30.44 54.16
C THR A 22 -14.09 31.08 55.47
N ALA A 23 -15.06 31.69 56.19
CA ALA A 23 -14.85 32.34 57.48
C ALA A 23 -14.41 31.35 58.57
N ASP A 24 -13.66 31.82 59.57
CA ASP A 24 -12.97 31.04 60.62
C ASP A 24 -13.88 30.18 61.55
N TYR A 25 -15.18 30.12 61.28
CA TYR A 25 -16.17 29.46 62.14
C TYR A 25 -16.74 28.15 61.57
N ILE A 26 -16.39 27.76 60.34
CA ILE A 26 -16.90 26.52 59.73
C ILE A 26 -15.92 25.37 60.03
N ASN A 27 -16.20 24.61 61.09
CA ASN A 27 -15.43 23.43 61.47
C ASN A 27 -15.96 22.21 60.68
N ILE A 28 -15.36 21.91 59.52
CA ILE A 28 -15.82 20.82 58.64
C ILE A 28 -15.32 19.45 59.14
N LEU A 29 -14.18 19.42 59.83
CA LEU A 29 -13.55 18.20 60.35
C LEU A 29 -13.15 18.39 61.83
N PRO A 30 -13.66 17.57 62.77
CA PRO A 30 -13.11 17.51 64.12
C PRO A 30 -11.63 17.11 64.12
N ASP A 31 -10.86 17.55 65.12
CA ASP A 31 -9.45 17.21 65.23
C ASP A 31 -9.24 15.76 65.73
N PHE A 32 -9.48 14.79 64.84
CA PHE A 32 -9.48 13.36 65.13
C PHE A 32 -8.13 12.78 65.58
N VAL A 33 -7.02 13.34 65.09
CA VAL A 33 -5.64 12.86 65.26
C VAL A 33 -4.79 13.86 66.07
N ASN A 34 -5.40 14.93 66.58
CA ASN A 34 -4.74 15.97 67.37
C ASN A 34 -3.63 16.70 66.59
N ILE A 35 -3.95 17.14 65.35
CA ILE A 35 -3.02 17.89 64.47
C ILE A 35 -2.56 19.19 65.13
N GLN A 36 -3.34 19.75 66.06
CA GLN A 36 -2.97 20.92 66.87
C GLN A 36 -1.62 20.80 67.58
N ARG A 37 -1.15 19.58 67.86
CA ARG A 37 0.14 19.32 68.52
C ARG A 37 1.36 19.43 67.61
N PHE A 38 1.16 19.46 66.29
CA PHE A 38 2.26 19.55 65.33
C PHE A 38 2.55 21.01 64.99
N GLU A 39 3.82 21.31 64.73
CA GLU A 39 4.17 22.58 64.10
C GLU A 39 3.81 22.53 62.60
N PRO A 40 2.99 23.48 62.08
CA PRO A 40 2.58 23.47 60.68
C PRO A 40 3.75 23.45 59.69
N LYS A 41 4.85 24.12 60.05
CA LYS A 41 6.07 24.14 59.24
C LYS A 41 6.69 22.74 59.11
N GLU A 42 6.77 22.00 60.20
CA GLU A 42 7.29 20.62 60.17
C GLU A 42 6.33 19.69 59.42
N TYR A 43 5.03 19.81 59.67
CA TYR A 43 4.00 18.98 59.05
C TYR A 43 3.94 19.16 57.52
N PHE A 44 3.76 20.40 57.04
CA PHE A 44 3.72 20.67 55.60
C PHE A 44 5.10 20.51 54.94
N GLY A 45 6.19 20.80 55.66
CA GLY A 45 7.56 20.56 55.20
C GLY A 45 7.86 19.08 54.95
N LEU A 46 7.36 18.19 55.82
CA LEU A 46 7.47 16.73 55.63
C LEU A 46 6.67 16.25 54.42
N ILE A 47 5.46 16.76 54.23
CA ILE A 47 4.63 16.44 53.07
C ILE A 47 5.31 16.93 51.78
N LEU A 48 5.80 18.18 51.76
CA LEU A 48 6.51 18.76 50.60
C LEU A 48 7.76 17.97 50.21
N SER A 49 8.61 17.63 51.18
CA SER A 49 9.84 16.88 50.95
C SER A 49 9.54 15.45 50.46
N SER A 50 8.54 14.79 51.04
CA SER A 50 8.11 13.45 50.65
C SER A 50 7.54 13.41 49.23
N ILE A 51 6.65 14.34 48.87
CA ILE A 51 6.08 14.40 47.51
C ILE A 51 7.17 14.71 46.50
N SER A 52 8.08 15.66 46.80
CA SER A 52 9.17 16.03 45.91
C SER A 52 10.11 14.84 45.64
N SER A 53 10.40 14.03 46.65
CA SER A 53 11.20 12.81 46.49
C SER A 53 10.48 11.78 45.61
N ILE A 54 9.21 11.47 45.90
CA ILE A 54 8.42 10.52 45.11
C ILE A 54 8.25 11.00 43.67
N PHE A 55 8.02 12.30 43.47
CA PHE A 55 7.90 12.90 42.14
C PHE A 55 9.22 12.84 41.38
N GLY A 56 10.35 13.07 42.07
CA GLY A 56 11.68 12.88 41.50
C GLY A 56 11.93 11.44 41.03
N VAL A 57 11.53 10.45 41.83
CA VAL A 57 11.59 9.04 41.44
C VAL A 57 10.67 8.74 40.24
N LEU A 58 9.44 9.24 40.25
CA LEU A 58 8.49 9.08 39.13
C LEU A 58 9.08 9.65 37.84
N MET A 59 9.64 10.86 37.89
CA MET A 59 10.28 11.50 36.74
C MET A 59 11.52 10.74 36.29
N ALA A 60 12.34 10.22 37.21
CA ALA A 60 13.48 9.38 36.85
C ALA A 60 13.04 8.08 36.16
N VAL A 61 11.99 7.41 36.66
CA VAL A 61 11.43 6.20 36.02
C VAL A 61 10.89 6.51 34.63
N ILE A 62 10.19 7.63 34.46
CA ILE A 62 9.68 8.10 33.15
C ILE A 62 10.85 8.36 32.19
N ILE A 63 11.84 9.15 32.62
CA ILE A 63 13.01 9.51 31.81
C ILE A 63 13.79 8.26 31.42
N LEU A 64 14.10 7.37 32.37
CA LEU A 64 14.79 6.10 32.09
C LEU A 64 13.98 5.23 31.13
N THR A 65 12.66 5.15 31.30
CA THR A 65 11.80 4.38 30.38
C THR A 65 11.84 4.97 28.96
N ILE A 66 11.81 6.30 28.85
CA ILE A 66 11.96 6.99 27.57
C ILE A 66 13.35 6.71 26.99
N GLU A 67 14.41 6.82 27.78
CA GLU A 67 15.81 6.66 27.34
C GLU A 67 16.10 5.21 26.90
N PHE A 68 15.65 4.21 27.65
CA PHE A 68 15.67 2.81 27.23
C PHE A 68 14.84 2.54 25.97
N SER A 69 13.73 3.26 25.79
CA SER A 69 12.93 3.17 24.57
C SER A 69 13.65 3.82 23.38
N LYS A 70 14.36 4.94 23.60
CA LYS A 70 15.15 5.66 22.58
C LYS A 70 16.32 4.83 22.06
N GLU A 71 17.08 4.18 22.93
CA GLU A 71 18.22 3.35 22.53
C GLU A 71 17.80 2.08 21.77
N ARG A 72 16.58 1.57 22.03
CA ARG A 72 16.10 0.30 21.45
C ARG A 72 15.20 0.45 20.23
N LEU A 73 14.53 1.60 20.06
CA LEU A 73 13.67 1.91 18.93
C LEU A 73 14.37 2.96 18.06
N ASN A 74 15.15 2.48 17.08
CA ASN A 74 15.90 3.33 16.16
C ASN A 74 14.99 4.37 15.50
N LYS A 75 15.32 5.65 15.73
CA LYS A 75 14.93 6.85 14.97
C LYS A 75 13.58 6.78 14.24
N ASN A 76 12.50 7.11 14.96
CA ASN A 76 11.57 8.20 14.63
C ASN A 76 10.25 7.99 15.37
N LYS A 77 9.91 8.96 16.24
CA LYS A 77 8.78 9.01 17.19
C LYS A 77 8.97 8.23 18.49
N TYR A 78 9.12 9.02 19.56
CA TYR A 78 9.15 8.59 20.94
C TYR A 78 7.85 7.87 21.29
N ILE A 79 7.93 6.73 21.99
CA ILE A 79 6.83 6.29 22.83
C ILE A 79 6.70 7.37 23.90
N ASP A 80 5.79 8.32 23.70
CA ASP A 80 5.59 9.35 24.69
C ASP A 80 4.85 8.72 25.87
N SER A 81 5.60 8.34 26.90
CA SER A 81 5.01 7.88 28.16
C SER A 81 4.02 8.90 28.74
N LEU A 82 4.09 10.16 28.30
CA LEU A 82 3.12 11.20 28.61
C LEU A 82 1.79 11.04 27.86
N ASP A 83 1.64 10.24 26.81
CA ASP A 83 0.31 10.02 26.18
C ASP A 83 -0.64 9.24 27.09
N ASN A 84 -0.12 8.57 28.12
CA ASN A 84 -0.93 7.87 29.09
C ASN A 84 -1.54 8.85 30.10
N GLN A 85 -2.85 9.02 30.01
CA GLN A 85 -3.62 9.94 30.84
C GLN A 85 -3.47 9.71 32.36
N LEU A 86 -3.15 8.50 32.81
CA LEU A 86 -2.86 8.23 34.22
C LEU A 86 -1.53 8.85 34.68
N ILE A 87 -0.53 8.88 33.78
CA ILE A 87 0.80 9.44 34.04
C ILE A 87 0.70 10.97 34.07
N ILE A 88 0.02 11.56 33.08
CA ILE A 88 -0.31 13.00 33.07
C ILE A 88 -1.03 13.41 34.36
N ASN A 89 -2.07 12.68 34.75
CA ASN A 89 -2.84 13.00 35.95
C ASN A 89 -2.00 12.88 37.23
N SER A 90 -1.11 11.90 37.31
CA SER A 90 -0.19 11.75 38.44
C SER A 90 0.82 12.90 38.53
N ILE A 91 1.34 13.37 37.38
CA ILE A 91 2.22 14.55 37.32
C ILE A 91 1.47 15.80 37.79
N TYR A 92 0.28 16.08 37.25
CA TYR A 92 -0.52 17.24 37.66
C TYR A 92 -0.93 17.17 39.14
N PHE A 93 -1.25 15.99 39.64
CA PHE A 93 -1.59 15.78 41.05
C PHE A 93 -0.40 16.05 41.97
N SER A 94 0.80 15.60 41.58
CA SER A 94 2.05 15.91 42.29
C SER A 94 2.30 17.41 42.37
N ILE A 95 2.21 18.11 41.22
CA ILE A 95 2.44 19.56 41.13
C ILE A 95 1.42 20.33 41.96
N SER A 96 0.13 19.95 41.87
CA SER A 96 -0.94 20.60 42.62
C SER A 96 -0.78 20.41 44.12
N LEU A 97 -0.43 19.20 44.58
CA LEU A 97 -0.24 18.94 46.00
C LEU A 97 1.00 19.66 46.55
N ILE A 98 2.09 19.77 45.78
CA ILE A 98 3.26 20.59 46.13
C ILE A 98 2.84 22.06 46.27
N ALA A 99 2.14 22.62 45.29
CA ALA A 99 1.71 24.02 45.31
C ALA A 99 0.77 24.34 46.50
N LEU A 100 -0.20 23.47 46.76
CA LEU A 100 -1.13 23.61 47.89
C LEU A 100 -0.43 23.48 49.24
N SER A 101 0.50 22.53 49.37
CA SER A 101 1.27 22.33 50.60
C SER A 101 2.24 23.49 50.85
N PHE A 102 2.83 24.06 49.79
CA PHE A 102 3.69 25.25 49.88
C PHE A 102 2.88 26.48 50.29
N PHE A 103 1.70 26.68 49.70
CA PHE A 103 0.82 27.77 50.07
C PHE A 103 0.35 27.67 51.52
N ALA A 104 0.03 26.46 51.99
CA ALA A 104 -0.30 26.23 53.40
C ALA A 104 0.91 26.47 54.33
N TYR A 105 2.10 26.02 53.93
CA TYR A 105 3.36 26.22 54.66
C TYR A 105 3.71 27.69 54.89
N VAL A 106 3.44 28.56 53.90
CA VAL A 106 3.70 30.00 54.00
C VAL A 106 2.63 30.73 54.84
N ASN A 107 1.37 30.35 54.69
CA ASN A 107 0.25 31.13 55.25
C ASN A 107 -0.24 30.67 56.63
N ILE A 108 0.05 29.43 57.04
CA ILE A 108 -0.39 28.89 58.33
C ILE A 108 0.78 28.90 59.31
N SER A 109 0.71 29.78 60.32
CA SER A 109 1.74 29.90 61.36
C SER A 109 1.53 28.95 62.54
N LYS A 110 0.26 28.65 62.90
CA LYS A 110 -0.14 27.71 63.95
C LYS A 110 -1.45 27.01 63.59
N PHE A 111 -1.66 25.78 64.08
CA PHE A 111 -2.94 25.08 63.98
C PHE A 111 -3.87 25.45 65.15
N ASP A 112 -4.16 26.73 65.32
CA ASP A 112 -4.95 27.25 66.45
C ASP A 112 -6.43 27.51 66.10
N ASN A 113 -6.75 27.64 64.81
CA ASN A 113 -8.12 27.80 64.33
C ASN A 113 -8.62 26.58 63.53
N SER A 114 -9.94 26.38 63.56
CA SER A 114 -10.68 25.33 62.86
C SER A 114 -10.33 25.23 61.37
N LYS A 115 -10.11 26.39 60.74
CA LYS A 115 -9.73 26.53 59.34
C LYS A 115 -8.36 25.94 59.03
N SER A 116 -7.33 26.29 59.80
CA SER A 116 -5.97 25.77 59.61
C SER A 116 -5.91 24.27 59.85
N ILE A 117 -6.65 23.77 60.84
CA ILE A 117 -6.77 22.33 61.12
C ILE A 117 -7.44 21.61 59.95
N THR A 118 -8.54 22.15 59.42
CA THR A 118 -9.24 21.58 58.25
C THR A 118 -8.34 21.55 57.01
N ILE A 119 -7.55 22.60 56.76
CA ILE A 119 -6.56 22.65 55.68
C ILE A 119 -5.47 21.58 55.88
N GLY A 120 -4.98 21.41 57.11
CA GLY A 120 -4.00 20.39 57.47
C GLY A 120 -4.50 18.96 57.20
N TYR A 121 -5.75 18.66 57.58
CA TYR A 121 -6.39 17.37 57.29
C TYR A 121 -6.64 17.17 55.80
N TYR A 122 -7.10 18.20 55.10
CA TYR A 122 -7.37 18.12 53.66
C TYR A 122 -6.09 17.79 52.87
N ILE A 123 -4.99 18.52 53.12
CA ILE A 123 -3.70 18.25 52.47
C ILE A 123 -3.15 16.88 52.89
N GLY A 124 -3.28 16.50 54.17
CA GLY A 124 -2.84 15.19 54.66
C GLY A 124 -3.57 14.02 54.01
N LEU A 125 -4.89 14.09 53.87
CA LEU A 125 -5.69 13.08 53.18
C LEU A 125 -5.34 13.00 51.69
N MET A 126 -5.15 14.15 51.05
CA MET A 126 -4.73 14.23 49.66
C MET A 126 -3.35 13.61 49.43
N PHE A 127 -2.43 13.79 50.38
CA PHE A 127 -1.12 13.14 50.39
C PHE A 127 -1.20 11.61 50.51
N LEU A 128 -2.08 11.09 51.37
CA LEU A 128 -2.30 9.64 51.46
C LEU A 128 -2.91 9.06 50.18
N ILE A 129 -3.89 9.75 49.59
CA ILE A 129 -4.48 9.38 48.29
C ILE A 129 -3.40 9.40 47.20
N TYR A 130 -2.51 10.38 47.21
CA TYR A 130 -1.38 10.48 46.28
C TYR A 130 -0.45 9.27 46.36
N ILE A 131 0.01 8.90 47.57
CA ILE A 131 0.85 7.72 47.77
C ILE A 131 0.16 6.45 47.25
N TYR A 132 -1.13 6.28 47.54
CA TYR A 132 -1.87 5.12 47.05
C TYR A 132 -2.00 5.10 45.52
N SER A 133 -2.19 6.26 44.91
CA SER A 133 -2.41 6.40 43.46
C SER A 133 -1.15 6.22 42.61
N ILE A 134 0.03 6.50 43.14
CA ILE A 134 1.28 6.49 42.35
C ILE A 134 1.83 5.08 42.13
N PHE A 135 1.60 4.17 43.09
CA PHE A 135 2.04 2.78 43.00
C PHE A 135 1.52 2.03 41.74
N PRO A 136 0.21 2.04 41.42
CA PRO A 136 -0.29 1.43 40.19
C PRO A 136 0.24 2.10 38.92
N VAL A 137 0.59 3.39 38.96
CA VAL A 137 1.19 4.10 37.81
C VAL A 137 2.60 3.59 37.54
N ILE A 138 3.46 3.51 38.57
CA ILE A 138 4.81 2.95 38.46
C ILE A 138 4.75 1.49 37.99
N LYS A 139 3.88 0.67 38.60
CA LYS A 139 3.68 -0.74 38.20
C LYS A 139 3.26 -0.88 36.74
N LYS A 140 2.40 0.02 36.24
CA LYS A 140 1.93 -0.01 34.84
C LYS A 140 3.01 0.41 33.84
N ILE A 141 3.87 1.37 34.20
CA ILE A 141 5.01 1.78 33.35
C ILE A 141 6.01 0.63 33.24
N VAL A 142 6.38 0.02 34.37
CA VAL A 142 7.34 -1.09 34.43
C VAL A 142 6.78 -2.37 33.80
N GLY A 143 5.49 -2.67 34.00
CA GLY A 143 4.88 -3.89 33.45
C GLY A 143 4.68 -3.88 31.94
N LYS A 144 4.45 -2.70 31.32
CA LYS A 144 4.35 -2.60 29.86
C LYS A 144 5.71 -2.81 29.18
N SER A 145 6.79 -2.30 29.76
CA SER A 145 8.13 -2.48 29.21
C SER A 145 8.65 -3.90 29.37
N SER A 146 8.29 -4.61 30.44
CA SER A 146 8.65 -6.02 30.62
C SER A 146 7.92 -6.94 29.63
N GLN A 147 6.63 -6.73 29.39
CA GLN A 147 5.85 -7.57 28.48
C GLN A 147 6.28 -7.43 27.02
N ILE A 148 6.60 -6.22 26.56
CA ILE A 148 7.16 -6.01 25.21
C ILE A 148 8.51 -6.71 25.09
N LYS A 149 9.36 -6.66 26.13
CA LYS A 149 10.65 -7.34 26.14
C LYS A 149 10.49 -8.86 26.04
N GLU A 150 9.58 -9.45 26.82
CA GLU A 150 9.27 -10.89 26.75
C GLU A 150 8.75 -11.29 25.37
N ASN A 151 7.88 -10.50 24.77
CA ASN A 151 7.36 -10.74 23.42
C ASN A 151 8.46 -10.64 22.34
N ILE A 152 9.41 -9.71 22.48
CA ILE A 152 10.57 -9.59 21.57
C ILE A 152 11.52 -10.77 21.76
N GLU A 153 11.80 -11.18 23.01
CA GLU A 153 12.64 -12.36 23.28
C GLU A 153 11.99 -13.63 22.72
N LEU A 154 10.67 -13.78 22.87
CA LEU A 154 9.90 -14.86 22.28
C LEU A 154 9.94 -14.84 20.75
N ALA A 155 9.79 -13.67 20.12
CA ALA A 155 9.90 -13.54 18.67
C ALA A 155 11.29 -13.91 18.16
N ASN A 156 12.33 -13.58 18.93
CA ASN A 156 13.72 -13.90 18.61
C ASN A 156 14.08 -15.38 18.88
N SER A 157 13.29 -16.13 19.65
CA SER A 157 13.53 -17.55 19.96
C SER A 157 12.65 -18.53 19.17
N ILE A 158 11.81 -18.05 18.23
CA ILE A 158 10.98 -18.90 17.37
C ILE A 158 11.84 -19.88 16.60
N THR A 159 11.39 -21.14 16.57
CA THR A 159 12.02 -22.24 15.85
C THR A 159 11.11 -22.78 14.75
N LEU A 160 11.62 -23.73 13.95
CA LEU A 160 10.80 -24.40 12.93
C LEU A 160 9.55 -25.07 13.53
N GLU A 161 9.64 -25.61 14.75
CA GLU A 161 8.50 -26.26 15.42
C GLU A 161 7.38 -25.26 15.74
N SER A 162 7.72 -24.00 16.05
CA SER A 162 6.74 -22.93 16.25
C SER A 162 5.94 -22.64 14.97
N PHE A 163 6.59 -22.71 13.79
CA PHE A 163 5.93 -22.55 12.50
C PHE A 163 5.09 -23.78 12.13
N LYS A 164 5.60 -25.00 12.36
CA LYS A 164 4.85 -26.24 12.17
C LYS A 164 3.54 -26.29 12.95
N ALA A 165 3.52 -25.75 14.18
CA ALA A 165 2.34 -25.76 15.05
C ALA A 165 1.08 -25.09 14.46
N VAL A 166 1.26 -24.12 13.55
CA VAL A 166 0.16 -23.41 12.88
C VAL A 166 0.01 -23.79 11.41
N SER A 167 1.00 -24.48 10.83
CA SER A 167 0.97 -24.87 9.43
C SER A 167 -0.07 -25.96 9.15
N LYS A 168 -0.71 -25.90 7.97
CA LYS A 168 -1.59 -26.97 7.46
C LYS A 168 -0.85 -28.31 7.29
N TYR A 169 0.48 -28.27 7.12
CA TYR A 169 1.32 -29.45 6.98
C TYR A 169 1.56 -30.20 8.30
N ARG A 170 1.11 -29.68 9.45
CA ARG A 170 1.28 -30.32 10.77
C ARG A 170 0.88 -31.80 10.82
N TYR A 171 -0.17 -32.17 10.10
CA TYR A 171 -0.72 -33.54 10.08
C TYR A 171 0.13 -34.53 9.28
N ASN A 172 1.02 -34.04 8.41
CA ASN A 172 1.99 -34.90 7.73
C ASN A 172 3.10 -35.38 8.69
N TYR A 173 3.25 -34.73 9.85
CA TYR A 173 4.33 -34.96 10.82
C TYR A 173 3.87 -35.61 12.14
N ASP A 174 2.61 -36.06 12.21
CA ASP A 174 1.92 -36.63 13.39
C ASP A 174 2.62 -37.84 14.06
N LYS A 175 3.74 -38.33 13.52
CA LYS A 175 4.54 -39.42 14.11
C LYS A 175 5.73 -38.96 14.97
N GLN A 176 6.10 -37.67 15.00
CA GLN A 176 7.31 -37.22 15.72
C GLN A 176 7.16 -35.95 16.58
N ILE A 177 6.01 -35.26 16.57
CA ILE A 177 5.81 -34.05 17.39
C ILE A 177 5.33 -34.46 18.79
N THR A 178 6.25 -34.50 19.76
CA THR A 178 5.93 -34.79 21.16
C THR A 178 5.46 -33.55 21.94
N GLU A 179 5.77 -32.33 21.49
CA GLU A 179 5.34 -31.07 22.13
C GLU A 179 4.96 -30.01 21.08
N ILE A 180 3.79 -29.38 21.22
CA ILE A 180 3.31 -28.32 20.33
C ILE A 180 3.87 -26.98 20.83
N ASP A 181 4.74 -26.36 20.04
CA ASP A 181 5.24 -25.01 20.32
C ASP A 181 4.23 -23.94 19.86
N ASP A 182 3.43 -23.44 20.81
CA ASP A 182 2.40 -22.43 20.56
C ASP A 182 2.91 -20.97 20.52
N SER A 183 4.24 -20.75 20.49
CA SER A 183 4.86 -19.41 20.52
C SER A 183 4.30 -18.48 19.45
N LEU A 184 4.13 -18.95 18.21
CA LEU A 184 3.61 -18.12 17.12
C LEU A 184 2.13 -17.74 17.32
N LYS A 185 1.32 -18.61 17.94
CA LYS A 185 -0.08 -18.29 18.31
C LYS A 185 -0.15 -17.26 19.43
N LEU A 186 0.79 -17.30 20.37
CA LEU A 186 0.90 -16.29 21.43
C LEU A 186 1.27 -14.93 20.84
N LEU A 187 2.31 -14.87 19.99
CA LEU A 187 2.73 -13.65 19.32
C LEU A 187 1.64 -13.06 18.44
N LYS A 188 0.86 -13.91 17.74
CA LYS A 188 -0.34 -13.47 16.99
C LYS A 188 -1.31 -12.68 17.87
N LYS A 189 -1.63 -13.18 19.07
CA LYS A 189 -2.56 -12.52 20.01
C LYS A 189 -1.98 -11.20 20.52
N GLU A 190 -0.68 -11.12 20.71
CA GLU A 190 -0.02 -9.88 21.13
C GLU A 190 0.01 -8.86 20.00
N ILE A 191 0.32 -9.25 18.77
CA ILE A 191 0.21 -8.41 17.56
C ILE A 191 -1.20 -7.85 17.44
N ASP A 192 -2.25 -8.68 17.60
CA ASP A 192 -3.64 -8.21 17.58
C ASP A 192 -3.91 -7.14 18.64
N LYS A 193 -3.39 -7.33 19.86
CA LYS A 193 -3.53 -6.32 20.93
C LYS A 193 -2.84 -5.02 20.57
N TYR A 194 -1.64 -5.08 19.99
CA TYR A 194 -0.90 -3.88 19.58
C TYR A 194 -1.60 -3.16 18.42
N ILE A 195 -2.12 -3.88 17.43
CA ILE A 195 -2.94 -3.31 16.35
C ILE A 195 -4.18 -2.61 16.93
N LEU A 196 -4.93 -3.26 17.81
CA LEU A 196 -6.12 -2.65 18.44
C LEU A 196 -5.80 -1.42 19.30
N ASN A 197 -4.57 -1.32 19.79
CA ASN A 197 -4.09 -0.19 20.58
C ASN A 197 -3.35 0.87 19.74
N ASN A 198 -3.29 0.72 18.41
CA ASN A 198 -2.53 1.56 17.48
C ASN A 198 -1.03 1.70 17.85
N ASP A 199 -0.42 0.62 18.34
CA ASP A 199 0.99 0.55 18.72
C ASP A 199 1.83 -0.03 17.58
N PHE A 200 1.97 0.76 16.50
CA PHE A 200 2.68 0.39 15.27
C PHE A 200 4.09 -0.15 15.54
N THR A 201 4.86 0.59 16.33
CA THR A 201 6.26 0.27 16.59
C THR A 201 6.43 -1.10 17.25
N SER A 202 5.54 -1.46 18.17
CA SER A 202 5.61 -2.75 18.86
C SER A 202 5.29 -3.91 17.94
N TYR A 203 4.21 -3.84 17.15
CA TYR A 203 3.89 -4.94 16.24
C TYR A 203 4.84 -4.99 15.03
N GLU A 204 5.37 -3.85 14.57
CA GLU A 204 6.39 -3.79 13.53
C GLU A 204 7.64 -4.54 13.98
N LYS A 205 8.13 -4.24 15.18
CA LYS A 205 9.33 -4.88 15.72
C LYS A 205 9.16 -6.40 15.85
N ILE A 206 8.01 -6.85 16.37
CA ILE A 206 7.71 -8.28 16.51
C ILE A 206 7.64 -8.95 15.13
N ASN A 207 6.93 -8.39 14.17
CA ASN A 207 6.83 -8.96 12.81
C ASN A 207 8.20 -9.04 12.12
N ARG A 208 9.04 -8.01 12.24
CA ARG A 208 10.40 -8.03 11.67
C ARG A 208 11.27 -9.11 12.31
N ASP A 209 11.18 -9.30 13.63
CA ASP A 209 11.94 -10.34 14.31
C ASP A 209 11.46 -11.75 13.92
N ILE A 210 10.13 -11.96 13.77
CA ILE A 210 9.55 -13.20 13.22
C ILE A 210 10.09 -13.47 11.82
N LEU A 211 10.04 -12.47 10.93
CA LEU A 211 10.50 -12.61 9.55
C LEU A 211 11.99 -12.91 9.48
N LYS A 212 12.81 -12.19 10.25
CA LYS A 212 14.26 -12.41 10.29
C LYS A 212 14.59 -13.83 10.73
N ASN A 213 13.88 -14.37 11.71
CA ASN A 213 14.05 -15.75 12.14
C ASN A 213 13.55 -16.76 11.11
N ALA A 214 12.41 -16.49 10.45
CA ALA A 214 11.94 -17.30 9.34
C ALA A 214 13.02 -17.42 8.24
N LEU A 215 13.58 -16.29 7.78
CA LEU A 215 14.64 -16.28 6.77
C LEU A 215 15.92 -16.98 7.25
N LYS A 216 16.27 -16.86 8.55
CA LYS A 216 17.40 -17.59 9.13
C LYS A 216 17.19 -19.10 9.11
N ILE A 217 15.98 -19.59 9.37
CA ILE A 217 15.65 -21.03 9.34
C ILE A 217 15.62 -21.57 7.90
N ILE A 218 15.18 -20.75 6.95
CA ILE A 218 15.18 -21.08 5.52
C ILE A 218 16.62 -21.22 4.96
N GLU A 219 17.60 -20.58 5.59
CA GLU A 219 19.00 -20.56 5.15
C GLU A 219 19.13 -20.13 3.69
N ASP A 220 19.56 -21.00 2.78
CA ASP A 220 19.74 -20.68 1.36
C ASP A 220 18.45 -20.86 0.52
N GLY A 221 17.33 -21.30 1.12
CA GLY A 221 16.06 -21.42 0.41
C GLY A 221 15.91 -22.64 -0.48
N ASP A 222 16.83 -23.61 -0.38
CA ASP A 222 16.84 -24.82 -1.20
C ASP A 222 15.88 -25.91 -0.68
N ASP A 223 15.62 -25.93 0.63
CA ASP A 223 14.68 -26.88 1.23
C ASP A 223 13.24 -26.41 1.04
N ARG A 224 12.58 -27.00 0.04
CA ARG A 224 11.18 -26.74 -0.28
C ARG A 224 10.25 -27.01 0.90
N GLU A 225 10.47 -28.08 1.64
CA GLU A 225 9.58 -28.50 2.73
C GLU A 225 9.61 -27.47 3.87
N ILE A 226 10.82 -27.01 4.23
CA ILE A 226 11.01 -25.94 5.22
C ILE A 226 10.36 -24.64 4.75
N CYS A 227 10.56 -24.27 3.47
CA CYS A 227 9.96 -23.07 2.90
C CYS A 227 8.42 -23.13 2.93
N ASP A 228 7.83 -24.25 2.50
CA ASP A 228 6.37 -24.45 2.47
C ASP A 228 5.77 -24.32 3.89
N ILE A 229 6.42 -24.90 4.91
CA ILE A 229 5.99 -24.77 6.31
C ILE A 229 6.04 -23.31 6.76
N ILE A 230 7.13 -22.61 6.49
CA ILE A 230 7.36 -21.25 6.99
C ILE A 230 6.42 -20.26 6.29
N PHE A 231 6.29 -20.32 4.97
CA PHE A 231 5.43 -19.39 4.24
C PHE A 231 3.93 -19.66 4.46
N ASP A 232 3.51 -20.90 4.65
CA ASP A 232 2.14 -21.21 5.08
C ASP A 232 1.84 -20.62 6.47
N ALA A 233 2.78 -20.73 7.41
CA ALA A 233 2.64 -20.17 8.75
C ALA A 233 2.67 -18.62 8.77
N LEU A 234 3.55 -18.00 7.97
CA LEU A 234 3.60 -16.54 7.83
C LEU A 234 2.33 -15.99 7.17
N THR A 235 1.85 -16.62 6.10
CA THR A 235 0.62 -16.20 5.43
C THR A 235 -0.62 -16.43 6.29
N TRP A 236 -0.64 -17.48 7.13
CA TRP A 236 -1.65 -17.64 8.18
C TRP A 236 -1.63 -16.46 9.17
N LEU A 237 -0.45 -16.10 9.68
CA LEU A 237 -0.29 -15.00 10.63
C LEU A 237 -0.82 -13.69 10.03
N TRP A 238 -0.38 -13.37 8.82
CA TRP A 238 -0.81 -12.17 8.12
C TRP A 238 -2.30 -12.18 7.83
N ARG A 239 -2.86 -13.28 7.33
CA ARG A 239 -4.30 -13.42 7.07
C ARG A 239 -5.12 -13.13 8.33
N GLU A 240 -4.69 -13.62 9.48
CA GLU A 240 -5.42 -13.43 10.74
C GLU A 240 -5.25 -12.02 11.31
N ASN A 241 -4.04 -11.46 11.31
CA ASN A 241 -3.80 -10.11 11.81
C ASN A 241 -4.36 -9.03 10.89
N SER A 242 -4.42 -9.25 9.57
CA SER A 242 -5.12 -8.36 8.62
C SER A 242 -6.60 -8.21 8.98
N LYS A 243 -7.29 -9.28 9.42
CA LYS A 243 -8.69 -9.15 9.88
C LYS A 243 -8.81 -8.20 11.08
N THR A 244 -7.83 -8.19 11.99
CA THR A 244 -7.79 -7.27 13.13
C THR A 244 -7.46 -5.85 12.69
N ALA A 245 -6.46 -5.68 11.82
CA ALA A 245 -6.06 -4.38 11.28
C ALA A 245 -7.22 -3.69 10.56
N ILE A 246 -8.03 -4.43 9.80
CA ILE A 246 -9.21 -3.87 9.14
C ILE A 246 -10.27 -3.40 10.14
N ARG A 247 -10.51 -4.18 11.22
CA ARG A 247 -11.42 -3.76 12.29
C ARG A 247 -10.93 -2.51 13.03
N ALA A 248 -9.61 -2.36 13.15
CA ALA A 248 -8.97 -1.19 13.76
C ALA A 248 -8.78 -0.02 12.78
N ASN A 249 -9.05 -0.21 11.48
CA ASN A 249 -8.73 0.71 10.40
C ASN A 249 -7.24 1.11 10.37
N ASP A 250 -6.35 0.15 10.58
CA ASP A 250 -4.90 0.34 10.62
C ASP A 250 -4.27 0.01 9.24
N SER A 251 -4.01 1.04 8.45
CA SER A 251 -3.32 0.92 7.16
C SER A 251 -1.85 0.55 7.29
N GLN A 252 -1.20 0.92 8.39
CA GLN A 252 0.24 0.75 8.56
C GLN A 252 0.64 -0.74 8.66
N TYR A 253 -0.28 -1.57 9.15
CA TYR A 253 -0.10 -3.02 9.16
C TYR A 253 0.04 -3.61 7.75
N PHE A 254 -0.71 -3.09 6.77
CA PHE A 254 -0.62 -3.54 5.39
C PHE A 254 0.66 -3.10 4.71
N ASP A 255 1.14 -1.89 5.01
CA ASP A 255 2.46 -1.41 4.57
C ASP A 255 3.58 -2.31 5.12
N LEU A 256 3.50 -2.69 6.40
CA LEU A 256 4.44 -3.62 7.03
C LEU A 256 4.42 -5.00 6.37
N MET A 257 3.24 -5.53 6.07
CA MET A 257 3.08 -6.81 5.39
C MET A 257 3.71 -6.76 3.99
N TRP A 258 3.43 -5.75 3.18
CA TRP A 258 4.03 -5.60 1.85
C TRP A 258 5.55 -5.44 1.91
N ASN A 259 6.06 -4.69 2.90
CA ASN A 259 7.50 -4.60 3.12
C ASN A 259 8.13 -5.96 3.49
N SER A 260 7.44 -6.77 4.29
CA SER A 260 7.87 -8.13 4.64
C SER A 260 7.93 -9.03 3.41
N ILE A 261 6.92 -8.94 2.53
CA ILE A 261 6.86 -9.67 1.25
C ILE A 261 8.03 -9.27 0.34
N LYS A 262 8.29 -7.97 0.22
CA LYS A 262 9.44 -7.44 -0.53
C LYS A 262 10.76 -7.97 0.02
N GLU A 263 10.93 -7.98 1.34
CA GLU A 263 12.15 -8.53 1.98
C GLU A 263 12.36 -10.01 1.65
N ILE A 264 11.30 -10.82 1.60
CA ILE A 264 11.38 -12.23 1.17
C ILE A 264 11.86 -12.35 -0.28
N TYR A 265 11.26 -11.61 -1.21
CA TYR A 265 11.68 -11.66 -2.62
C TYR A 265 13.09 -11.15 -2.85
N ILE A 266 13.53 -10.13 -2.09
CA ILE A 266 14.92 -9.66 -2.12
C ILE A 266 15.86 -10.73 -1.58
N TYR A 267 15.50 -11.40 -0.48
CA TYR A 267 16.30 -12.46 0.11
C TYR A 267 16.51 -13.63 -0.87
N PHE A 268 15.43 -14.13 -1.49
CA PHE A 268 15.49 -15.19 -2.49
C PHE A 268 16.30 -14.78 -3.72
N SER A 269 16.16 -13.52 -4.13
CA SER A 269 16.95 -12.94 -5.22
C SER A 269 18.45 -12.90 -4.91
N GLU A 270 18.83 -12.53 -3.68
CA GLU A 270 20.23 -12.46 -3.22
C GLU A 270 20.89 -13.82 -3.10
N LYS A 271 20.11 -14.84 -2.75
CA LYS A 271 20.54 -16.22 -2.62
C LYS A 271 20.45 -17.00 -3.93
N SER A 272 19.84 -16.42 -4.97
CA SER A 272 19.49 -17.12 -6.22
C SER A 272 18.67 -18.39 -5.96
N SER A 273 17.81 -18.37 -4.95
CA SER A 273 16.95 -19.48 -4.55
C SER A 273 15.75 -19.63 -5.50
N ASN A 274 15.22 -20.84 -5.59
CA ASN A 274 14.07 -21.12 -6.44
C ASN A 274 12.79 -20.48 -5.88
N LEU A 275 12.17 -19.59 -6.68
CA LEU A 275 10.93 -18.88 -6.32
C LEU A 275 9.71 -19.82 -6.28
N LEU A 276 9.79 -21.01 -6.86
CA LEU A 276 8.75 -22.04 -6.73
C LEU A 276 8.44 -22.34 -5.25
N HIS A 277 9.41 -22.18 -4.36
CA HIS A 277 9.25 -22.41 -2.92
C HIS A 277 8.43 -21.30 -2.21
N LEU A 278 8.03 -20.25 -2.93
CA LEU A 278 7.15 -19.18 -2.46
C LEU A 278 5.67 -19.43 -2.81
N GLN A 279 5.30 -20.65 -3.21
CA GLN A 279 3.93 -20.97 -3.67
C GLN A 279 2.84 -20.55 -2.68
N GLU A 280 3.04 -20.73 -1.38
CA GLU A 280 2.07 -20.32 -0.35
C GLU A 280 1.88 -18.80 -0.29
N LEU A 281 2.97 -18.05 -0.45
CA LEU A 281 2.94 -16.59 -0.56
C LEU A 281 2.16 -16.18 -1.82
N HIS A 282 2.40 -16.85 -2.95
CA HIS A 282 1.70 -16.55 -4.20
C HIS A 282 0.19 -16.79 -4.11
N LEU A 283 -0.22 -17.88 -3.45
CA LEU A 283 -1.64 -18.20 -3.19
C LEU A 283 -2.30 -17.18 -2.26
N PHE A 284 -1.60 -16.74 -1.20
CA PHE A 284 -2.10 -15.72 -0.29
C PHE A 284 -2.36 -14.39 -1.01
N LEU A 285 -1.41 -13.93 -1.83
CA LEU A 285 -1.52 -12.67 -2.58
C LEU A 285 -2.65 -12.71 -3.61
N SER A 286 -2.77 -13.83 -4.35
CA SER A 286 -3.76 -13.95 -5.43
C SER A 286 -5.19 -14.19 -4.94
N LEU A 287 -5.38 -14.97 -3.86
CA LEU A 287 -6.70 -15.42 -3.41
C LEU A 287 -7.20 -14.68 -2.17
N ASP A 288 -6.36 -14.59 -1.14
CA ASP A 288 -6.80 -14.11 0.17
C ASP A 288 -6.76 -12.60 0.26
N LEU A 289 -5.66 -12.00 -0.19
CA LEU A 289 -5.48 -10.55 -0.12
C LEU A 289 -6.57 -9.83 -0.92
N LYS A 290 -6.82 -10.26 -2.17
CA LYS A 290 -7.94 -9.75 -2.98
C LYS A 290 -9.28 -9.86 -2.25
N LYS A 291 -9.60 -11.02 -1.66
CA LYS A 291 -10.85 -11.19 -0.88
C LYS A 291 -10.92 -10.28 0.34
N LEU A 292 -9.80 -10.07 1.03
CA LEU A 292 -9.74 -9.23 2.24
C LEU A 292 -10.03 -7.77 1.91
N TYR A 293 -9.42 -7.22 0.85
CA TYR A 293 -9.69 -5.84 0.42
C TYR A 293 -11.13 -5.65 -0.07
N LEU A 294 -11.63 -6.58 -0.91
CA LEU A 294 -12.97 -6.47 -1.50
C LEU A 294 -14.11 -6.66 -0.50
N LYS A 295 -14.03 -7.67 0.39
CA LYS A 295 -15.14 -7.96 1.32
C LYS A 295 -15.37 -6.87 2.37
N LEU A 296 -14.37 -6.02 2.59
CA LEU A 296 -14.35 -5.10 3.73
C LEU A 296 -14.42 -3.63 3.30
N GLY A 297 -14.56 -3.34 1.99
CA GLY A 297 -14.78 -2.00 1.45
C GLY A 297 -13.69 -1.01 1.86
N ASN A 298 -12.45 -1.51 1.95
CA ASN A 298 -11.43 -0.90 2.76
C ASN A 298 -10.68 0.20 1.98
N THR A 299 -10.58 1.41 2.56
CA THR A 299 -9.93 2.59 1.94
C THR A 299 -8.41 2.62 2.16
N ILE A 300 -7.80 1.47 2.46
CA ILE A 300 -6.38 1.39 2.77
C ILE A 300 -5.58 1.55 1.48
N SER A 301 -4.68 2.53 1.45
CA SER A 301 -3.79 2.77 0.32
C SER A 301 -2.96 1.53 0.00
N LEU A 302 -2.93 1.17 -1.28
CA LEU A 302 -2.10 0.11 -1.84
C LEU A 302 -0.86 0.64 -2.57
N THR A 303 -0.53 1.93 -2.43
CA THR A 303 0.64 2.54 -3.07
C THR A 303 1.94 1.82 -2.70
N THR A 304 2.12 1.47 -1.42
CA THR A 304 3.28 0.71 -0.94
C THR A 304 3.39 -0.68 -1.59
N ALA A 305 2.25 -1.29 -1.96
CA ALA A 305 2.24 -2.57 -2.65
C ALA A 305 2.91 -2.46 -4.03
N LEU A 306 2.61 -1.39 -4.78
CA LEU A 306 3.18 -1.15 -6.10
C LEU A 306 4.70 -1.00 -6.05
N ASP A 307 5.22 -0.30 -5.03
CA ASP A 307 6.66 -0.19 -4.79
C ASP A 307 7.29 -1.54 -4.47
N CYS A 308 6.65 -2.32 -3.60
CA CYS A 308 7.13 -3.63 -3.21
C CYS A 308 7.16 -4.60 -4.39
N ILE A 309 6.14 -4.58 -5.26
CA ILE A 309 6.06 -5.42 -6.46
C ILE A 309 7.17 -5.05 -7.44
N GLU A 310 7.35 -3.77 -7.76
CA GLU A 310 8.39 -3.33 -8.70
C GLU A 310 9.80 -3.67 -8.21
N ILE A 311 10.09 -3.43 -6.93
CA ILE A 311 11.41 -3.75 -6.34
C ILE A 311 11.65 -5.26 -6.35
N SER A 312 10.65 -6.06 -5.98
CA SER A 312 10.73 -7.53 -5.98
C SER A 312 10.98 -8.08 -7.37
N PHE A 313 10.25 -7.57 -8.37
CA PHE A 313 10.41 -7.94 -9.78
C PHE A 313 11.81 -7.57 -10.28
N ASN A 314 12.21 -6.30 -10.15
CA ASN A 314 13.51 -5.84 -10.64
C ASN A 314 14.66 -6.63 -10.00
N SER A 315 14.62 -6.84 -8.68
CA SER A 315 15.64 -7.61 -7.97
C SER A 315 15.80 -9.01 -8.56
N ASN A 316 14.70 -9.75 -8.71
CA ASN A 316 14.73 -11.11 -9.24
C ASN A 316 15.09 -11.16 -10.73
N VAL A 317 14.66 -10.20 -11.54
CA VAL A 317 15.08 -10.08 -12.93
C VAL A 317 16.60 -9.94 -13.05
N TYR A 318 17.21 -9.09 -12.22
CA TYR A 318 18.65 -8.87 -12.26
C TYR A 318 19.44 -10.08 -11.74
N ARG A 319 19.06 -10.64 -10.59
CA ARG A 319 19.91 -11.60 -9.85
C ARG A 319 19.47 -13.07 -9.97
N ASN A 320 18.20 -13.33 -10.27
CA ASN A 320 17.58 -14.66 -10.16
C ASN A 320 16.77 -15.10 -11.39
N CYS A 321 16.91 -14.37 -12.51
CA CYS A 321 16.26 -14.71 -13.77
C CYS A 321 17.13 -15.66 -14.62
N PRO A 322 16.57 -16.76 -15.12
CA PRO A 322 17.23 -17.64 -16.09
C PRO A 322 17.52 -16.93 -17.41
N ASN A 323 18.52 -17.41 -18.14
CA ASN A 323 18.79 -16.90 -19.48
C ASN A 323 17.74 -17.40 -20.46
N GLN A 324 17.46 -16.62 -21.51
CA GLN A 324 16.44 -17.00 -22.50
C GLN A 324 16.74 -18.34 -23.17
N GLU A 325 18.01 -18.67 -23.40
CA GLU A 325 18.46 -19.90 -24.05
C GLU A 325 18.02 -21.15 -23.31
N ASP A 326 17.83 -21.05 -21.99
CA ASP A 326 17.44 -22.13 -21.09
C ASP A 326 15.90 -22.31 -21.04
N LEU A 327 15.14 -21.27 -21.40
CA LEU A 327 13.68 -21.25 -21.40
C LEU A 327 13.08 -21.88 -22.66
N LYS A 328 13.25 -23.19 -22.86
CA LYS A 328 12.76 -23.87 -24.08
C LYS A 328 11.24 -23.78 -24.25
N ASP A 329 10.46 -23.71 -23.18
CA ASP A 329 9.00 -23.50 -23.28
C ASP A 329 8.67 -22.14 -23.89
N LEU A 330 9.38 -21.09 -23.44
CA LEU A 330 9.29 -19.76 -24.03
C LEU A 330 9.73 -19.81 -25.49
N ILE A 331 10.90 -20.37 -25.80
CA ILE A 331 11.39 -20.50 -27.19
C ILE A 331 10.38 -21.26 -28.06
N ARG A 332 9.77 -22.34 -27.56
CA ARG A 332 8.77 -23.13 -28.26
C ARG A 332 7.53 -22.31 -28.60
N LEU A 333 7.10 -21.40 -27.73
CA LEU A 333 6.02 -20.47 -28.03
C LEU A 333 6.32 -19.65 -29.30
N TYR A 334 7.59 -19.32 -29.57
CA TYR A 334 8.00 -18.50 -30.72
C TYR A 334 8.42 -19.30 -31.95
N GLU A 335 9.20 -20.38 -31.80
CA GLU A 335 9.90 -21.05 -32.91
C GLU A 335 9.23 -22.33 -33.43
N LYS A 336 8.15 -22.81 -32.80
CA LYS A 336 7.39 -24.01 -33.24
C LYS A 336 8.26 -25.26 -33.57
N GLY A 337 9.29 -25.53 -32.76
CA GLY A 337 10.16 -26.72 -32.89
C GLY A 337 9.85 -27.83 -31.87
N GLU A 338 10.31 -29.06 -32.17
CA GLU A 338 10.44 -30.14 -31.18
C GLU A 338 11.74 -29.93 -30.38
N PHE A 339 11.61 -29.69 -29.07
CA PHE A 339 12.75 -29.53 -28.16
C PHE A 339 12.87 -30.77 -27.26
N LYS A 340 14.10 -31.22 -26.97
CA LYS A 340 14.35 -32.24 -25.94
C LYS A 340 13.96 -31.69 -24.56
N GLU A 341 13.55 -32.59 -23.65
CA GLU A 341 13.05 -32.29 -22.30
C GLU A 341 13.84 -31.20 -21.57
N THR A 342 13.09 -30.32 -20.89
CA THR A 342 13.60 -29.11 -20.23
C THR A 342 14.25 -29.41 -18.89
N ALA A 343 15.13 -28.52 -18.45
CA ALA A 343 15.36 -28.34 -17.03
C ALA A 343 14.11 -27.66 -16.43
N PHE A 344 13.18 -28.47 -15.92
CA PHE A 344 11.91 -28.04 -15.30
C PHE A 344 12.03 -26.79 -14.41
N TYR A 345 13.16 -26.65 -13.71
CA TYR A 345 13.42 -25.57 -12.76
C TYR A 345 13.52 -24.18 -13.41
N ASP A 346 14.12 -24.03 -14.60
CA ASP A 346 14.27 -22.70 -15.22
C ASP A 346 12.93 -22.14 -15.71
N SER A 347 12.09 -22.99 -16.31
CA SER A 347 10.74 -22.60 -16.71
C SER A 347 9.88 -22.21 -15.51
N MET A 348 9.93 -22.99 -14.41
CA MET A 348 9.20 -22.67 -13.19
C MET A 348 9.68 -21.36 -12.56
N GLN A 349 11.00 -21.14 -12.53
CA GLN A 349 11.59 -19.89 -12.04
C GLN A 349 11.12 -18.68 -12.86
N TRP A 350 11.09 -18.82 -14.20
CA TRP A 350 10.56 -17.80 -15.10
C TRP A 350 9.08 -17.50 -14.84
N ASP A 351 8.27 -18.54 -14.68
CA ASP A 351 6.84 -18.39 -14.38
C ASP A 351 6.61 -17.65 -13.05
N SER A 352 7.38 -17.97 -12.01
CA SER A 352 7.30 -17.25 -10.74
C SER A 352 7.72 -15.77 -10.84
N ILE A 353 8.70 -15.42 -11.69
CA ILE A 353 9.05 -14.02 -11.96
C ILE A 353 7.90 -13.29 -12.67
N ASN A 354 7.23 -13.96 -13.61
CA ASN A 354 6.03 -13.43 -14.26
C ASN A 354 4.89 -13.23 -13.25
N ASP A 355 4.73 -14.14 -12.29
CA ASP A 355 3.68 -14.04 -11.26
C ASP A 355 3.88 -12.80 -10.36
N ILE A 356 5.13 -12.43 -10.04
CA ILE A 356 5.42 -11.21 -9.25
C ILE A 356 4.80 -9.99 -9.94
N ILE A 357 4.99 -9.85 -11.26
CA ILE A 357 4.47 -8.69 -11.99
C ILE A 357 2.96 -8.79 -12.22
N GLY A 358 2.41 -10.01 -12.24
CA GLY A 358 0.97 -10.28 -12.25
C GLY A 358 0.22 -9.67 -11.06
N TYR A 359 0.90 -9.42 -9.94
CA TYR A 359 0.29 -8.73 -8.79
C TYR A 359 -0.11 -7.29 -9.07
N LEU A 360 0.49 -6.61 -10.06
CA LEU A 360 0.02 -5.28 -10.48
C LEU A 360 -1.43 -5.34 -10.98
N ASN A 361 -1.78 -6.39 -11.73
CA ASN A 361 -3.13 -6.58 -12.24
C ASN A 361 -4.11 -6.83 -11.09
N ILE A 362 -3.71 -7.61 -10.08
CA ILE A 362 -4.55 -7.84 -8.88
C ILE A 362 -4.83 -6.53 -8.14
N VAL A 363 -3.82 -5.64 -7.99
CA VAL A 363 -4.02 -4.32 -7.38
C VAL A 363 -4.92 -3.44 -8.27
N GLY A 364 -4.73 -3.46 -9.59
CA GLY A 364 -5.58 -2.75 -10.55
C GLY A 364 -7.05 -3.19 -10.50
N GLU A 365 -7.30 -4.51 -10.45
CA GLU A 365 -8.64 -5.07 -10.28
C GLU A 365 -9.28 -4.63 -8.95
N ILE A 366 -8.51 -4.62 -7.85
CA ILE A 366 -8.99 -4.12 -6.54
C ILE A 366 -9.35 -2.64 -6.65
N ALA A 367 -8.52 -1.82 -7.30
CA ALA A 367 -8.78 -0.40 -7.49
C ALA A 367 -10.10 -0.17 -8.25
N ILE A 368 -10.33 -0.94 -9.32
CA ILE A 368 -11.58 -0.89 -10.11
C ILE A 368 -12.80 -1.28 -9.28
N GLU A 369 -12.72 -2.36 -8.50
CA GLU A 369 -13.82 -2.79 -7.62
C GLU A 369 -14.13 -1.78 -6.51
N LEU A 370 -13.10 -1.14 -5.96
CA LEU A 370 -13.24 -0.11 -4.92
C LEU A 370 -13.53 1.28 -5.49
N SER A 371 -13.54 1.44 -6.82
CA SER A 371 -13.69 2.73 -7.50
C SER A 371 -12.61 3.76 -7.13
N ASP A 372 -11.39 3.30 -6.87
CA ASP A 372 -10.22 4.11 -6.54
C ASP A 372 -9.46 4.50 -7.82
N LYS A 373 -9.66 5.75 -8.28
CA LYS A 373 -9.04 6.27 -9.51
C LYS A 373 -7.55 6.48 -9.36
N ASP A 374 -7.11 7.05 -8.24
CA ASP A 374 -5.71 7.42 -8.02
C ASP A 374 -4.83 6.17 -8.01
N LEU A 375 -5.28 5.10 -7.33
CA LEU A 375 -4.58 3.83 -7.30
C LEU A 375 -4.54 3.18 -8.69
N PHE A 376 -5.64 3.24 -9.44
CA PHE A 376 -5.70 2.68 -10.79
C PHE A 376 -4.75 3.41 -11.77
N GLU A 377 -4.70 4.74 -11.71
CA GLU A 377 -3.76 5.55 -12.49
C GLU A 377 -2.31 5.22 -12.14
N GLU A 378 -2.00 5.05 -10.86
CA GLU A 378 -0.67 4.69 -10.42
C GLU A 378 -0.26 3.28 -10.91
N CYS A 379 -1.19 2.31 -10.93
CA CYS A 379 -0.96 1.00 -11.52
C CYS A 379 -0.59 1.10 -13.01
N ASN A 380 -1.29 1.94 -13.76
CA ASN A 380 -1.00 2.17 -15.18
C ASN A 380 0.37 2.82 -15.38
N ARG A 381 0.71 3.84 -14.59
CA ARG A 381 2.05 4.46 -14.61
C ARG A 381 3.16 3.46 -14.30
N ARG A 382 2.96 2.60 -13.29
CA ARG A 382 3.92 1.54 -12.94
C ARG A 382 4.10 0.54 -14.09
N THR A 383 2.99 0.13 -14.72
CA THR A 383 3.01 -0.77 -15.87
C THR A 383 3.86 -0.20 -17.02
N ILE A 384 3.68 1.07 -17.36
CA ILE A 384 4.47 1.75 -18.40
C ILE A 384 5.94 1.84 -17.99
N SER A 385 6.23 2.24 -16.75
CA SER A 385 7.59 2.36 -16.22
C SER A 385 8.33 1.02 -16.31
N ILE A 386 7.68 -0.07 -15.89
CA ILE A 386 8.28 -1.40 -15.93
C ILE A 386 8.46 -1.88 -17.37
N CYS A 387 7.48 -1.67 -18.26
CA CYS A 387 7.63 -1.97 -19.69
C CYS A 387 8.82 -1.22 -20.31
N SER A 388 8.99 0.06 -19.99
CA SER A 388 10.12 0.88 -20.43
C SER A 388 11.45 0.31 -19.90
N ASN A 389 11.50 -0.02 -18.61
CA ASN A 389 12.68 -0.58 -17.96
C ASN A 389 13.11 -1.92 -18.58
N ILE A 390 12.18 -2.85 -18.76
CA ILE A 390 12.40 -4.15 -19.39
C ILE A 390 13.03 -4.01 -20.78
N ASN A 391 12.53 -3.08 -21.60
CA ASN A 391 12.96 -2.97 -22.99
C ASN A 391 14.26 -2.16 -23.14
N PHE A 392 14.43 -1.07 -22.40
CA PHE A 392 15.50 -0.09 -22.64
C PHE A 392 16.64 -0.09 -21.61
N HIS A 393 16.44 -0.69 -20.43
CA HIS A 393 17.40 -0.61 -19.34
C HIS A 393 17.90 -1.99 -18.88
N ILE A 394 17.05 -3.02 -18.93
CA ILE A 394 17.44 -4.38 -18.55
C ILE A 394 18.03 -5.12 -19.76
N GLN A 395 19.36 -5.11 -19.87
CA GLN A 395 20.08 -5.76 -20.97
C GLN A 395 20.17 -7.29 -20.86
N LYS A 396 19.99 -7.86 -19.65
CA LYS A 396 20.10 -9.30 -19.40
C LYS A 396 18.99 -10.11 -20.08
N LEU A 397 17.81 -9.52 -20.28
CA LEU A 397 16.67 -10.22 -20.86
C LEU A 397 16.82 -10.37 -22.38
N GLY A 398 16.58 -11.57 -22.89
CA GLY A 398 16.51 -11.80 -24.33
C GLY A 398 15.21 -11.26 -24.96
N ASN A 399 15.17 -11.20 -26.28
CA ASN A 399 14.06 -10.59 -27.03
C ASN A 399 12.68 -11.27 -26.79
N TYR A 400 12.65 -12.57 -26.53
CA TYR A 400 11.43 -13.33 -26.23
C TYR A 400 10.97 -13.06 -24.80
N GLN A 401 11.90 -12.97 -23.84
CA GLN A 401 11.57 -12.61 -22.46
C GLN A 401 11.00 -11.18 -22.40
N LYS A 402 11.67 -10.23 -23.05
CA LYS A 402 11.20 -8.84 -23.18
C LYS A 402 9.81 -8.77 -23.82
N GLY A 403 9.62 -9.50 -24.92
CA GLY A 403 8.36 -9.54 -25.64
C GLY A 403 7.21 -10.13 -24.85
N TYR A 404 7.43 -11.27 -24.20
CA TYR A 404 6.43 -11.93 -23.36
C TYR A 404 5.99 -11.05 -22.19
N LEU A 405 6.94 -10.50 -21.42
CA LEU A 405 6.63 -9.63 -20.28
C LEU A 405 5.86 -8.37 -20.70
N THR A 406 6.35 -7.70 -21.76
CA THR A 406 5.71 -6.48 -22.28
C THR A 406 4.29 -6.78 -22.75
N TRP A 407 4.11 -7.86 -23.52
CA TRP A 407 2.79 -8.25 -24.00
C TRP A 407 1.85 -8.60 -22.84
N SER A 408 2.29 -9.40 -21.87
CA SER A 408 1.48 -9.82 -20.72
C SER A 408 1.00 -8.62 -19.90
N LEU A 409 1.89 -7.68 -19.59
CA LEU A 409 1.58 -6.46 -18.84
C LEU A 409 0.55 -5.59 -19.55
N LEU A 410 0.79 -5.29 -20.82
CA LEU A 410 -0.09 -4.41 -21.58
C LEU A 410 -1.45 -5.06 -21.83
N LEU A 411 -1.49 -6.38 -22.09
CA LEU A 411 -2.75 -7.12 -22.25
C LEU A 411 -3.63 -6.99 -20.99
N SER A 412 -3.06 -7.20 -19.81
CA SER A 412 -3.81 -7.04 -18.57
C SER A 412 -4.27 -5.61 -18.36
N SER A 413 -3.39 -4.62 -18.58
CA SER A 413 -3.76 -3.21 -18.45
C SER A 413 -4.89 -2.80 -19.42
N PHE A 414 -4.89 -3.31 -20.68
CA PHE A 414 -6.01 -3.09 -21.61
C PHE A 414 -7.33 -3.71 -21.10
N ASN A 415 -7.26 -4.91 -20.53
CA ASN A 415 -8.44 -5.57 -19.96
C ASN A 415 -8.97 -4.81 -18.74
N ASP A 416 -8.08 -4.34 -17.88
CA ASP A 416 -8.43 -3.59 -16.68
C ASP A 416 -9.04 -2.22 -17.05
N SER A 417 -8.46 -1.49 -18.02
CA SER A 417 -9.08 -0.26 -18.53
C SER A 417 -10.45 -0.51 -19.16
N ASN A 418 -10.66 -1.62 -19.86
CA ASN A 418 -11.98 -1.98 -20.36
C ASN A 418 -12.98 -2.22 -19.22
N ASN A 419 -12.55 -2.91 -18.16
CA ASN A 419 -13.38 -3.15 -16.98
C ASN A 419 -13.68 -1.85 -16.22
N ALA A 420 -12.70 -0.95 -16.09
CA ALA A 420 -12.86 0.36 -15.49
C ALA A 420 -13.90 1.21 -16.22
N LEU A 421 -13.85 1.23 -17.57
CA LEU A 421 -14.87 1.89 -18.39
C LEU A 421 -16.25 1.26 -18.20
N LYS A 422 -16.35 -0.08 -18.21
CA LYS A 422 -17.63 -0.78 -18.04
C LYS A 422 -18.28 -0.50 -16.69
N LYS A 423 -17.49 -0.36 -15.63
CA LYS A 423 -17.97 0.01 -14.30
C LYS A 423 -18.25 1.50 -14.13
N GLY A 424 -17.93 2.33 -15.11
CA GLY A 424 -18.15 3.78 -15.05
C GLY A 424 -17.14 4.51 -14.16
N LEU A 425 -15.97 3.90 -13.89
CA LEU A 425 -14.88 4.58 -13.19
C LEU A 425 -14.39 5.79 -14.00
N TYR A 426 -14.40 5.65 -15.33
CA TYR A 426 -14.11 6.71 -16.30
C TYR A 426 -15.26 6.81 -17.29
N GLU A 427 -15.55 8.04 -17.72
CA GLU A 427 -16.55 8.30 -18.76
C GLU A 427 -16.02 7.90 -20.14
N THR A 428 -14.73 8.15 -20.39
CA THR A 428 -14.11 7.94 -21.70
C THR A 428 -12.71 7.35 -21.58
N THR A 429 -12.15 6.92 -22.71
CA THR A 429 -10.80 6.36 -22.81
C THR A 429 -9.68 7.36 -22.53
N LEU A 430 -9.95 8.68 -22.44
CA LEU A 430 -8.89 9.70 -22.34
C LEU A 430 -8.05 9.55 -21.07
N ASP A 431 -8.71 9.41 -19.92
CA ASP A 431 -8.05 9.32 -18.61
C ASP A 431 -7.95 7.87 -18.10
N CYS A 432 -8.61 6.93 -18.78
CA CYS A 432 -8.67 5.53 -18.38
C CYS A 432 -7.40 4.75 -18.76
N PHE A 433 -6.65 5.25 -19.74
CA PHE A 433 -5.49 4.55 -20.26
C PHE A 433 -4.50 5.48 -20.97
N ASP A 434 -3.24 5.40 -20.56
CA ASP A 434 -2.13 6.10 -21.19
C ASP A 434 -1.04 5.06 -21.55
N ILE A 435 -1.02 4.53 -22.78
CA ILE A 435 0.26 4.08 -23.33
C ILE A 435 0.77 5.20 -24.21
N PRO A 436 1.95 5.77 -23.90
CA PRO A 436 2.59 6.72 -24.80
C PRO A 436 2.81 6.07 -26.17
N ASN A 437 2.21 6.65 -27.21
CA ASN A 437 2.46 6.29 -28.61
C ASN A 437 3.97 6.16 -28.94
N TYR A 438 4.81 6.98 -28.31
CA TYR A 438 6.26 6.95 -28.39
C TYR A 438 6.86 5.63 -27.91
N PHE A 439 6.31 5.02 -26.86
CA PHE A 439 6.76 3.74 -26.34
C PHE A 439 6.56 2.64 -27.39
N ILE A 440 5.34 2.50 -27.95
CA ILE A 440 5.06 1.50 -28.99
C ILE A 440 5.87 1.80 -30.26
N GLY A 441 5.98 3.07 -30.65
CA GLY A 441 6.82 3.49 -31.78
C GLY A 441 8.26 3.04 -31.62
N ARG A 442 8.86 3.22 -30.43
CA ARG A 442 10.21 2.75 -30.14
C ARG A 442 10.35 1.24 -30.16
N LEU A 443 9.36 0.48 -29.67
CA LEU A 443 9.40 -0.98 -29.75
C LEU A 443 9.44 -1.47 -31.20
N ILE A 444 8.70 -0.81 -32.10
CA ILE A 444 8.73 -1.10 -33.55
C ILE A 444 10.10 -0.76 -34.16
N GLU A 445 10.67 0.38 -33.79
CA GLU A 445 11.96 0.86 -34.34
C GLU A 445 13.16 0.02 -33.88
N ASN A 446 13.25 -0.29 -32.58
CA ASN A 446 14.46 -0.87 -31.99
C ASN A 446 14.66 -2.37 -32.30
N LYS A 447 13.62 -3.11 -32.71
CA LYS A 447 13.66 -4.56 -32.97
C LYS A 447 14.18 -5.43 -31.80
N ASP A 448 14.23 -4.87 -30.59
CA ASP A 448 14.63 -5.58 -29.35
C ASP A 448 13.54 -6.52 -28.81
N THR A 449 12.36 -6.49 -29.43
CA THR A 449 11.19 -7.30 -29.08
C THR A 449 10.76 -8.12 -30.29
N ASN A 450 10.26 -9.35 -30.07
CA ASN A 450 9.77 -10.18 -31.16
C ASN A 450 8.61 -9.50 -31.91
N GLU A 451 8.66 -9.52 -33.26
CA GLU A 451 7.64 -8.95 -34.13
C GLU A 451 6.23 -9.48 -33.80
N ARG A 452 6.11 -10.75 -33.39
CA ARG A 452 4.85 -11.38 -33.02
C ARG A 452 4.18 -10.64 -31.85
N ASP A 453 4.93 -10.30 -30.81
CA ASP A 453 4.37 -9.70 -29.60
C ASP A 453 3.93 -8.27 -29.86
N ILE A 454 4.73 -7.51 -30.61
CA ILE A 454 4.37 -6.15 -31.03
C ILE A 454 3.04 -6.16 -31.80
N ARG A 455 2.84 -7.13 -32.70
CA ARG A 455 1.56 -7.27 -33.41
C ARG A 455 0.41 -7.61 -32.47
N ILE A 456 0.60 -8.50 -31.50
CA ILE A 456 -0.45 -8.85 -30.54
C ILE A 456 -0.80 -7.62 -29.69
N ILE A 457 0.18 -6.85 -29.23
CA ILE A 457 -0.04 -5.61 -28.48
C ILE A 457 -0.89 -4.63 -29.30
N ILE A 458 -0.50 -4.36 -30.55
CA ILE A 458 -1.24 -3.42 -31.43
C ILE A 458 -2.66 -3.91 -31.72
N ILE A 459 -2.83 -5.21 -31.98
CA ILE A 459 -4.16 -5.81 -32.23
C ILE A 459 -5.04 -5.72 -30.98
N THR A 460 -4.47 -5.98 -29.81
CA THR A 460 -5.22 -5.93 -28.54
C THR A 460 -5.64 -4.51 -28.22
N LEU A 461 -4.75 -3.53 -28.40
CA LEU A 461 -5.08 -2.11 -28.29
C LEU A 461 -6.21 -1.73 -29.28
N GLY A 462 -6.10 -2.14 -30.55
CA GLY A 462 -7.15 -1.89 -31.54
C GLY A 462 -8.50 -2.51 -31.14
N ASN A 463 -8.52 -3.74 -30.62
CA ASN A 463 -9.74 -4.39 -30.14
C ASN A 463 -10.35 -3.67 -28.92
N TYR A 464 -9.51 -3.23 -27.98
CA TYR A 464 -9.94 -2.41 -26.85
C TYR A 464 -10.64 -1.13 -27.33
N LEU A 465 -10.03 -0.39 -28.27
CA LEU A 465 -10.60 0.84 -28.81
C LEU A 465 -11.89 0.58 -29.60
N ILE A 466 -12.00 -0.53 -30.34
CA ILE A 466 -13.27 -0.94 -30.99
C ILE A 466 -14.36 -1.16 -29.94
N ASN A 467 -14.06 -1.85 -28.84
CA ASN A 467 -15.04 -2.10 -27.79
C ASN A 467 -15.46 -0.78 -27.11
N ALA A 468 -14.52 0.09 -26.78
CA ALA A 468 -14.83 1.41 -26.24
C ALA A 468 -15.66 2.26 -27.22
N PHE A 469 -15.39 2.15 -28.52
CA PHE A 469 -16.16 2.82 -29.56
C PHE A 469 -17.62 2.36 -29.60
N ARG A 470 -17.84 1.04 -29.61
CA ARG A 470 -19.19 0.42 -29.57
C ARG A 470 -19.98 0.85 -28.34
N GLU A 471 -19.29 1.05 -27.21
CA GLU A 471 -19.91 1.54 -25.97
C GLU A 471 -20.09 3.07 -25.91
N LYS A 472 -19.76 3.82 -26.98
CA LYS A 472 -19.76 5.30 -27.01
C LYS A 472 -18.83 5.94 -25.96
N LYS A 473 -17.73 5.25 -25.61
CA LYS A 473 -16.73 5.69 -24.61
C LYS A 473 -15.36 6.02 -25.21
N LEU A 474 -15.13 5.73 -26.49
CA LEU A 474 -13.89 6.12 -27.16
C LEU A 474 -13.84 7.65 -27.30
N TYR A 475 -12.81 8.28 -26.74
CA TYR A 475 -12.58 9.71 -26.94
C TYR A 475 -11.96 9.95 -28.32
N THR A 476 -12.71 10.51 -29.27
CA THR A 476 -12.29 10.64 -30.67
C THR A 476 -11.76 12.01 -31.08
N ASN A 477 -11.97 13.07 -30.27
CA ASN A 477 -11.73 14.47 -30.64
C ASN A 477 -10.31 14.72 -31.20
N TYR A 478 -10.18 14.69 -32.53
CA TYR A 478 -8.88 14.58 -33.19
C TYR A 478 -8.11 15.91 -33.23
N GLU A 479 -8.80 17.04 -33.00
CA GLU A 479 -8.20 18.38 -33.05
C GLU A 479 -7.23 18.64 -31.88
N TYR A 480 -7.52 18.09 -30.70
CA TYR A 480 -6.73 18.30 -29.48
C TYR A 480 -5.91 17.04 -29.14
N SER A 481 -6.10 16.50 -27.95
CA SER A 481 -5.58 15.20 -27.48
C SER A 481 -6.71 14.18 -27.50
N SER A 482 -6.51 13.03 -28.14
CA SER A 482 -7.49 11.94 -28.08
C SER A 482 -6.85 10.58 -28.20
N THR A 483 -7.47 9.58 -27.57
CA THR A 483 -6.99 8.19 -27.61
C THR A 483 -6.95 7.66 -29.05
N LEU A 484 -7.91 8.06 -29.90
CA LEU A 484 -7.89 7.73 -31.34
C LEU A 484 -6.67 8.33 -32.04
N LYS A 485 -6.34 9.59 -31.74
CA LYS A 485 -5.18 10.27 -32.32
C LYS A 485 -3.87 9.60 -31.88
N ASP A 486 -3.73 9.27 -30.60
CA ASP A 486 -2.53 8.63 -30.07
C ASP A 486 -2.30 7.25 -30.70
N PHE A 487 -3.36 6.47 -30.88
CA PHE A 487 -3.30 5.21 -31.61
C PHE A 487 -2.89 5.39 -33.08
N CYS A 488 -3.46 6.40 -33.75
CA CYS A 488 -3.09 6.72 -35.14
C CYS A 488 -1.63 7.15 -35.27
N LEU A 489 -1.09 7.87 -34.28
CA LEU A 489 0.29 8.35 -34.29
C LEU A 489 1.31 7.19 -34.33
N ILE A 490 1.00 6.03 -33.75
CA ILE A 490 1.83 4.80 -33.87
C ILE A 490 2.00 4.43 -35.35
N GLY A 491 0.90 4.43 -36.10
CA GLY A 491 0.93 4.16 -37.53
C GLY A 491 1.68 5.23 -38.29
N ILE A 492 1.45 6.51 -37.98
CA ILE A 492 2.12 7.65 -38.61
C ILE A 492 3.65 7.58 -38.45
N HIS A 493 4.13 7.24 -37.25
CA HIS A 493 5.55 6.99 -37.01
C HIS A 493 6.10 5.87 -37.90
N SER A 494 5.33 4.80 -38.05
CA SER A 494 5.69 3.63 -38.87
C SER A 494 5.70 3.91 -40.39
N ILE A 495 5.02 4.96 -40.88
CA ILE A 495 4.97 5.29 -42.33
C ILE A 495 6.38 5.50 -42.90
N LYS A 496 7.28 6.12 -42.13
CA LYS A 496 8.67 6.43 -42.58
C LYS A 496 9.43 5.20 -43.06
N ASN A 497 9.15 4.04 -42.48
CA ASN A 497 9.81 2.77 -42.80
C ASN A 497 8.89 1.78 -43.51
N TYR A 498 7.71 2.20 -43.98
CA TYR A 498 6.68 1.35 -44.58
C TYR A 498 7.21 0.46 -45.71
N HIS A 499 8.04 1.00 -46.60
CA HIS A 499 8.60 0.24 -47.73
C HIS A 499 9.85 -0.57 -47.35
N LYS A 500 10.43 -0.33 -46.17
CA LYS A 500 11.73 -0.88 -45.75
C LYS A 500 11.61 -1.97 -44.69
N ASN A 501 10.54 -1.98 -43.90
CA ASN A 501 10.34 -2.90 -42.79
C ASN A 501 8.94 -3.54 -42.83
N SER A 502 8.88 -4.87 -42.73
CA SER A 502 7.63 -5.63 -42.77
C SER A 502 6.71 -5.38 -41.58
N LEU A 503 7.28 -5.09 -40.40
CA LEU A 503 6.51 -4.78 -39.20
C LEU A 503 5.83 -3.43 -39.33
N ASP A 504 6.61 -2.39 -39.68
CA ASP A 504 6.09 -1.04 -39.95
C ASP A 504 4.95 -1.07 -40.96
N LYS A 505 5.14 -1.80 -42.07
CA LYS A 505 4.09 -2.02 -43.07
C LYS A 505 2.82 -2.62 -42.47
N LYS A 506 2.95 -3.70 -41.70
CA LYS A 506 1.81 -4.41 -41.09
C LYS A 506 1.10 -3.55 -40.05
N THR A 507 1.85 -2.75 -39.29
CA THR A 507 1.29 -1.78 -38.33
C THR A 507 0.44 -0.73 -39.04
N VAL A 508 0.97 -0.11 -40.09
CA VAL A 508 0.22 0.89 -40.88
C VAL A 508 -1.01 0.26 -41.53
N ASP A 509 -0.85 -0.91 -42.17
CA ASP A 509 -1.96 -1.62 -42.82
C ASP A 509 -3.07 -1.98 -41.82
N TYR A 510 -2.71 -2.41 -40.59
CA TYR A 510 -3.68 -2.72 -39.53
C TYR A 510 -4.42 -1.48 -39.03
N ILE A 511 -3.72 -0.37 -38.75
CA ILE A 511 -4.37 0.86 -38.27
C ILE A 511 -5.32 1.42 -39.34
N PHE A 512 -4.95 1.36 -40.62
CA PHE A 512 -5.86 1.71 -41.70
C PHE A 512 -7.09 0.78 -41.78
N MET A 513 -6.90 -0.51 -41.57
CA MET A 513 -8.01 -1.47 -41.51
C MET A 513 -8.94 -1.18 -40.33
N PHE A 514 -8.39 -0.80 -39.18
CA PHE A 514 -9.14 -0.35 -38.01
C PHE A 514 -9.97 0.91 -38.32
N LEU A 515 -9.39 1.94 -38.95
CA LEU A 515 -10.11 3.17 -39.33
C LEU A 515 -11.25 2.87 -40.33
N LYS A 516 -10.99 2.00 -41.30
CA LYS A 516 -12.02 1.51 -42.23
C LYS A 516 -13.15 0.78 -41.50
N TYR A 517 -12.81 -0.04 -40.51
CA TYR A 517 -13.80 -0.73 -39.69
C TYR A 517 -14.69 0.27 -38.93
N LEU A 518 -14.11 1.30 -38.29
CA LEU A 518 -14.88 2.35 -37.61
C LEU A 518 -15.81 3.11 -38.57
N LYS A 519 -15.31 3.51 -39.75
CA LYS A 519 -16.11 4.14 -40.80
C LYS A 519 -17.35 3.31 -41.12
N ASN A 520 -17.15 2.04 -41.46
CA ASN A 520 -18.23 1.14 -41.86
C ASN A 520 -19.23 0.93 -40.72
N TYR A 521 -18.74 0.74 -39.50
CA TYR A 521 -19.60 0.57 -38.33
C TYR A 521 -20.53 1.77 -38.10
N ILE A 522 -20.00 3.01 -38.22
CA ILE A 522 -20.81 4.23 -38.07
C ILE A 522 -21.85 4.36 -39.18
N GLU A 523 -21.49 4.00 -40.40
CA GLU A 523 -22.42 4.03 -41.53
C GLU A 523 -23.57 3.03 -41.36
N ASP A 524 -23.33 1.91 -40.68
CA ASP A 524 -24.31 0.86 -40.42
C ASP A 524 -25.21 1.18 -39.19
N GLU A 525 -24.69 1.83 -38.14
CA GLU A 525 -25.39 2.05 -36.85
C GLU A 525 -26.13 3.39 -36.68
N LYS A 526 -26.41 4.12 -37.79
CA LYS A 526 -27.00 5.48 -37.90
C LYS A 526 -25.95 6.62 -37.82
N LEU A 527 -25.46 6.99 -39.01
CA LEU A 527 -24.54 8.10 -39.30
C LEU A 527 -24.77 9.41 -38.51
N ASN A 528 -26.03 9.78 -38.27
CA ASN A 528 -26.38 11.06 -37.63
C ASN A 528 -26.10 11.09 -36.12
N GLU A 529 -26.13 9.93 -35.44
CA GLU A 529 -25.85 9.85 -33.99
C GLU A 529 -24.34 9.95 -33.68
N PHE A 530 -23.48 9.64 -34.66
CA PHE A 530 -22.01 9.58 -34.52
C PHE A 530 -21.30 10.58 -35.46
N SER A 531 -21.95 11.69 -35.79
CA SER A 531 -21.46 12.62 -36.82
C SER A 531 -20.09 13.22 -36.49
N ASN A 532 -19.81 13.49 -35.22
CA ASN A 532 -18.52 14.01 -34.77
C ASN A 532 -17.42 12.94 -34.89
N GLU A 533 -17.70 11.74 -34.38
CA GLU A 533 -16.81 10.59 -34.44
C GLU A 533 -16.49 10.21 -35.89
N TYR A 534 -17.48 10.24 -36.78
CA TYR A 534 -17.30 9.98 -38.21
C TYR A 534 -16.34 10.98 -38.86
N ASN A 535 -16.51 12.27 -38.53
CA ASN A 535 -15.62 13.33 -39.00
C ASN A 535 -14.20 13.19 -38.41
N ASP A 536 -14.06 12.78 -37.15
CA ASP A 536 -12.76 12.50 -36.55
C ASP A 536 -12.04 11.31 -37.20
N VAL A 537 -12.76 10.23 -37.54
CA VAL A 537 -12.20 9.12 -38.32
C VAL A 537 -11.77 9.60 -39.71
N LYS A 538 -12.57 10.44 -40.37
CA LYS A 538 -12.21 11.05 -41.66
C LYS A 538 -10.93 11.88 -41.57
N ARG A 539 -10.80 12.71 -40.53
CA ARG A 539 -9.60 13.51 -40.23
C ARG A 539 -8.37 12.63 -40.01
N ALA A 540 -8.52 11.53 -39.26
CA ALA A 540 -7.44 10.57 -39.04
C ALA A 540 -6.94 9.97 -40.35
N VAL A 541 -7.84 9.53 -41.24
CA VAL A 541 -7.49 9.03 -42.59
C VAL A 541 -6.78 10.11 -43.40
N SER A 542 -7.28 11.35 -43.39
CA SER A 542 -6.65 12.47 -44.10
C SER A 542 -5.22 12.73 -43.58
N HIS A 543 -4.99 12.66 -42.27
CA HIS A 543 -3.67 12.86 -41.67
C HIS A 543 -2.66 11.80 -42.15
N PHE A 544 -3.04 10.52 -42.21
CA PHE A 544 -2.17 9.48 -42.78
C PHE A 544 -1.80 9.76 -44.24
N ILE A 545 -2.77 10.17 -45.07
CA ILE A 545 -2.55 10.50 -46.48
C ILE A 545 -1.56 11.66 -46.60
N ASN A 546 -1.78 12.75 -45.85
CA ASN A 546 -0.94 13.95 -45.88
C ASN A 546 0.51 13.66 -45.44
N VAL A 547 0.70 12.82 -44.41
CA VAL A 547 2.05 12.44 -44.00
C VAL A 547 2.71 11.55 -45.06
N ALA A 548 1.98 10.59 -45.62
CA ALA A 548 2.52 9.73 -46.67
C ALA A 548 2.91 10.52 -47.93
N THR A 549 2.09 11.45 -48.41
CA THR A 549 2.41 12.30 -49.58
C THR A 549 3.62 13.19 -49.36
N SER A 550 3.88 13.61 -48.12
CA SER A 550 5.08 14.39 -47.77
C SER A 550 6.39 13.58 -47.86
N LEU A 551 6.31 12.25 -47.93
CA LEU A 551 7.45 11.35 -48.03
C LEU A 551 7.69 10.96 -49.50
N ASN A 552 8.92 11.13 -49.99
CA ASN A 552 9.32 10.88 -51.38
C ASN A 552 9.03 9.45 -51.89
N ASP A 553 8.86 8.48 -51.00
CA ASP A 553 8.68 7.07 -51.34
C ASP A 553 7.22 6.71 -51.70
N PHE A 554 6.24 7.60 -51.45
CA PHE A 554 4.83 7.37 -51.77
C PHE A 554 4.41 8.18 -53.01
N LYS A 555 3.69 7.52 -53.94
CA LYS A 555 3.06 8.18 -55.10
C LYS A 555 1.55 8.01 -55.05
N GLU A 556 0.81 9.08 -55.28
CA GLU A 556 -0.66 9.14 -55.14
C GLU A 556 -1.39 8.11 -56.01
N ASP A 557 -0.86 7.82 -57.19
CA ASP A 557 -1.41 6.86 -58.16
C ASP A 557 -1.08 5.39 -57.86
N LYS A 558 -0.22 5.13 -56.86
CA LYS A 558 0.28 3.78 -56.53
C LYS A 558 -0.27 3.24 -55.22
N LYS A 559 -0.31 1.91 -55.12
CA LYS A 559 -0.58 1.24 -53.84
C LYS A 559 0.59 1.48 -52.88
N PRO A 560 0.34 1.74 -51.58
CA PRO A 560 -0.97 1.70 -50.92
C PRO A 560 -1.77 3.01 -50.99
N LEU A 561 -1.13 4.15 -51.26
CA LEU A 561 -1.70 5.50 -51.14
C LEU A 561 -3.00 5.69 -51.95
N LYS A 562 -3.07 5.16 -53.17
CA LYS A 562 -4.30 5.16 -53.98
C LYS A 562 -5.51 4.60 -53.21
N LYS A 563 -5.33 3.49 -52.50
CA LYS A 563 -6.42 2.86 -51.70
C LYS A 563 -6.82 3.72 -50.51
N TRP A 564 -5.88 4.43 -49.91
CA TRP A 564 -6.15 5.31 -48.77
C TRP A 564 -6.95 6.54 -49.22
N ILE A 565 -6.57 7.13 -50.36
CA ILE A 565 -7.33 8.22 -51.00
C ILE A 565 -8.74 7.76 -51.40
N GLU A 566 -8.87 6.57 -51.99
CA GLU A 566 -10.18 5.96 -52.29
C GLU A 566 -11.04 5.83 -51.02
N LEU A 567 -10.47 5.33 -49.91
CA LEU A 567 -11.18 5.24 -48.63
C LEU A 567 -11.64 6.61 -48.12
N HIS A 568 -10.78 7.63 -48.19
CA HIS A 568 -11.11 9.00 -47.77
C HIS A 568 -12.26 9.60 -48.59
N ASN A 569 -12.25 9.37 -49.90
CA ASN A 569 -13.26 9.89 -50.81
C ASN A 569 -14.60 9.15 -50.70
N ASP A 570 -14.60 7.94 -50.14
CA ASP A 570 -15.79 7.12 -49.87
C ASP A 570 -16.54 7.53 -48.58
N PHE A 571 -16.09 8.56 -47.85
CA PHE A 571 -16.85 9.09 -46.71
C PHE A 571 -18.08 9.88 -47.17
N LYS A 572 -19.23 9.59 -46.57
CA LYS A 572 -20.51 10.30 -46.81
C LYS A 572 -20.44 11.73 -46.25
N GLU A 573 -21.20 12.64 -46.84
CA GLU A 573 -21.40 13.97 -46.25
C GLU A 573 -22.31 13.87 -45.01
N VAL A 574 -21.91 14.50 -43.92
CA VAL A 574 -22.69 14.55 -42.67
C VAL A 574 -22.86 16.01 -42.26
N SER A 575 -24.11 16.47 -42.10
CA SER A 575 -24.42 17.84 -41.67
C SER A 575 -24.16 18.00 -40.16
N THR A 576 -23.31 18.96 -39.78
CA THR A 576 -22.94 19.26 -38.39
C THR A 576 -23.88 20.26 -37.70
N GLU A 577 -25.08 20.52 -38.22
CA GLU A 577 -26.00 21.47 -37.60
C GLU A 577 -26.52 20.94 -36.26
N LYS A 578 -25.81 21.27 -35.18
CA LYS A 578 -26.49 21.57 -33.92
C LYS A 578 -27.27 22.86 -34.16
N GLU A 579 -28.59 22.79 -34.13
CA GLU A 579 -29.41 23.98 -33.90
C GLU A 579 -28.94 24.60 -32.57
N PHE A 580 -28.02 25.55 -32.64
CA PHE A 580 -27.90 26.53 -31.59
C PHE A 580 -29.22 27.28 -31.63
N GLY A 581 -30.14 26.91 -30.74
CA GLY A 581 -31.29 27.73 -30.41
C GLY A 581 -30.75 29.07 -29.94
N PHE A 582 -30.58 30.02 -30.86
CA PHE A 582 -30.25 31.40 -30.54
C PHE A 582 -31.26 31.86 -29.48
N ILE A 583 -30.79 32.10 -28.27
CA ILE A 583 -31.59 32.85 -27.29
C ILE A 583 -31.82 34.21 -27.95
N LYS A 584 -33.06 34.46 -28.38
CA LYS A 584 -33.44 35.76 -28.92
C LYS A 584 -33.16 36.82 -27.86
N TRP A 585 -32.16 37.66 -28.11
CA TRP A 585 -31.96 38.90 -27.40
C TRP A 585 -33.20 39.77 -27.68
N LYS A 586 -34.06 39.94 -26.67
CA LYS A 586 -35.15 40.92 -26.76
C LYS A 586 -34.52 42.32 -26.67
N ILE A 587 -34.80 43.14 -27.69
CA ILE A 587 -34.49 44.57 -27.73
C ILE A 587 -35.21 45.28 -26.59
#